data_AF-M5G3X0-F1
#
_entry.id   AF-M5G3X0-F1
#
_cell.length_a   1.000
_cell.length_b   1.000
_cell.length_c   1.000
_cell.angle_alpha   90.00
_cell.angle_beta   90.00
_cell.angle_gamma   90.00
#
_symmetry.space_group_name_H-M   'P 1'
#
loop_
_entity.id
_entity.type
_entity.pdbx_description
1 polymer ?
#
loop_
_entity_poly.entity_id
_entity_poly.type
_entity_poly.pdbx_seq_one_letter_code
_entity_poly.pdbx_strand_id
1 'polypeptide(L)'
;MQGLATPDDCDMFGHMSNSSYAKTLDIMRMQFGADFFLTWFSSYKGTCPMGAADYSFIKEIPIMGRYEIRSTIGGWDHKWLCVVSYFVSYPKIRQSGSPEQVLTPPAPLPAALFPPNAILHT
;
A
#
# COMPACT_ATOMS: atom_id res chain seq x y z
N MET A 1 -8.14 -1.41 5.61
CA MET A 1 -8.53 -0.04 6.05
C MET A 1 -8.83 0.80 4.81
N GLN A 2 -9.86 1.65 4.83
CA GLN A 2 -10.09 2.62 3.75
C GLN A 2 -9.61 4.01 4.19
N GLY A 3 -9.04 4.78 3.26
CA GLY A 3 -8.51 6.12 3.50
C GLY A 3 -8.87 7.09 2.38
N LEU A 4 -8.77 8.38 2.71
CA LEU A 4 -8.93 9.49 1.78
C LEU A 4 -7.66 10.33 1.83
N ALA A 5 -7.07 10.64 0.68
CA ALA A 5 -5.91 11.51 0.59
C ALA A 5 -6.35 12.96 0.82
N THR A 6 -6.31 13.40 2.09
CA THR A 6 -6.68 14.77 2.43
C THR A 6 -5.57 15.74 2.04
N PRO A 7 -5.85 17.04 1.85
CA PRO A 7 -4.83 18.02 1.54
C PRO A 7 -3.69 18.09 2.56
N ASP A 8 -3.93 17.70 3.81
CA ASP A 8 -2.91 17.60 4.87
C ASP A 8 -1.89 16.48 4.61
N ASP A 9 -2.32 15.39 3.97
CA ASP A 9 -1.47 14.25 3.65
C ASP A 9 -0.74 14.41 2.30
N CYS A 10 -1.12 15.42 1.51
CA CYS A 10 -0.59 15.70 0.19
C CYS A 10 0.51 16.76 0.22
N ASP A 11 1.48 16.63 -0.70
CA ASP A 11 2.55 17.62 -0.86
C ASP A 11 2.23 18.64 -1.96
N MET A 12 3.19 19.54 -2.21
CA MET A 12 3.06 20.60 -3.21
C MET A 12 2.90 20.09 -4.65
N PHE A 13 3.17 18.82 -4.93
CA PHE A 13 3.03 18.21 -6.26
C PHE A 13 1.63 17.64 -6.51
N GLY A 14 0.74 17.74 -5.53
CA GLY A 14 -0.67 17.41 -5.73
C GLY A 14 -1.00 15.92 -5.56
N HIS A 15 -0.10 15.16 -4.97
CA HIS A 15 -0.30 13.77 -4.60
C HIS A 15 0.03 13.54 -3.12
N MET A 16 -0.38 12.39 -2.59
CA MET A 16 0.01 11.97 -1.25
C MET A 16 1.54 11.97 -1.11
N SER A 17 2.04 12.60 -0.05
CA SER A 17 3.47 12.66 0.20
C SER A 17 4.03 11.27 0.55
N ASN A 18 5.28 11.00 0.18
CA ASN A 18 5.95 9.73 0.47
C ASN A 18 5.95 9.40 1.97
N SER A 19 6.11 10.40 2.83
CA SER A 19 6.06 10.23 4.30
C SER A 19 4.66 9.90 4.82
N SER A 20 3.61 10.40 4.16
CA SER A 20 2.22 10.14 4.54
C SER A 20 1.85 8.66 4.39
N TYR A 21 2.43 7.94 3.42
CA TYR A 21 2.27 6.49 3.31
C TYR A 21 2.76 5.76 4.57
N ALA A 22 3.92 6.15 5.10
CA ALA A 22 4.47 5.56 6.33
C ALA A 22 3.60 5.88 7.56
N LYS A 23 3.14 7.14 7.67
CA LYS A 23 2.21 7.59 8.73
C LYS A 23 0.93 6.74 8.74
N THR A 24 0.26 6.59 7.59
CA THR A 24 -0.98 5.82 7.53
C THR A 24 -0.74 4.32 7.71
N LEU A 25 0.41 3.82 7.28
CA LEU A 25 0.79 2.42 7.49
C LEU A 25 0.91 2.07 8.97
N ASP A 26 1.40 2.96 9.82
CA ASP A 26 1.47 2.71 11.26
C ASP A 26 0.09 2.62 11.92
N ILE A 27 -0.87 3.45 11.48
CA ILE A 27 -2.27 3.33 11.91
C ILE A 27 -2.84 1.97 11.50
N MET A 28 -2.57 1.55 10.26
CA MET A 28 -3.01 0.25 9.77
C MET A 28 -2.38 -0.89 10.58
N ARG A 29 -1.08 -0.85 10.86
CA ARG A 29 -0.37 -1.84 11.68
C ARG A 29 -0.96 -1.93 13.08
N MET A 30 -1.34 -0.80 13.67
CA MET A 30 -2.01 -0.77 14.98
C MET A 30 -3.38 -1.47 14.89
N GLN A 31 -4.16 -1.20 13.85
CA GLN A 31 -5.45 -1.85 13.62
C GLN A 31 -5.29 -3.36 13.41
N PHE A 32 -4.37 -3.78 12.54
CA PHE A 32 -4.02 -5.18 12.32
C PHE A 32 -3.57 -5.85 13.62
N GLY A 33 -2.73 -5.17 14.41
CA GLY A 33 -2.30 -5.64 15.71
C GLY A 33 -3.46 -5.82 16.70
N ALA A 34 -4.41 -4.89 16.72
CA ALA A 34 -5.60 -4.99 17.55
C ALA A 34 -6.53 -6.13 17.10
N ASP A 35 -6.68 -6.36 15.81
CA ASP A 35 -7.57 -7.40 15.27
C ASP A 35 -7.03 -8.82 15.52
N PHE A 36 -5.71 -9.03 15.36
CA PHE A 36 -5.11 -10.37 15.45
C PHE A 36 -4.39 -10.64 16.78
N PHE A 37 -3.90 -9.61 17.47
CA PHE A 37 -3.02 -9.73 18.63
C PHE A 37 -3.48 -8.86 19.82
N LEU A 38 -4.80 -8.68 20.01
CA LEU A 38 -5.33 -7.83 21.09
C LEU A 38 -4.78 -8.20 22.47
N THR A 39 -4.71 -9.49 22.78
CA THR A 39 -4.23 -9.99 24.08
C THR A 39 -2.76 -9.65 24.31
N TRP A 40 -1.95 -9.63 23.26
CA TRP A 40 -0.54 -9.22 23.34
C TRP A 40 -0.42 -7.77 23.86
N PHE A 41 -1.19 -6.86 23.27
CA PHE A 41 -1.15 -5.45 23.66
C PHE A 41 -1.86 -5.17 24.99
N SER A 42 -2.98 -5.86 25.27
CA SER A 42 -3.80 -5.61 26.45
C SER A 42 -3.28 -6.33 27.70
N SER A 43 -3.23 -7.67 27.67
CA SER A 43 -2.96 -8.49 28.86
C SER A 43 -1.47 -8.64 29.13
N TYR A 44 -0.68 -8.83 28.07
CA TYR A 44 0.77 -9.04 28.18
C TYR A 44 1.59 -7.75 28.13
N LYS A 45 0.95 -6.60 27.84
CA LYS A 45 1.60 -5.30 27.67
C LYS A 45 2.82 -5.37 26.73
N GLY A 46 2.73 -6.25 25.73
CA GLY A 46 3.78 -6.50 24.78
C GLY A 46 4.00 -5.30 23.87
N THR A 47 5.25 -5.07 23.49
CA THR A 47 5.62 -4.04 22.52
C THR A 47 6.02 -4.70 21.21
N CYS A 48 5.74 -4.04 20.09
CA CYS A 48 6.10 -4.51 18.76
C CYS A 48 7.06 -3.49 18.12
N PRO A 49 8.37 -3.57 18.41
CA PRO A 49 9.34 -2.67 17.77
C PRO A 49 9.42 -2.95 16.28
N MET A 50 9.61 -1.90 15.49
CA MET A 50 9.82 -2.02 14.04
C MET A 50 11.29 -2.35 13.78
N GLY A 51 11.55 -3.52 13.18
CA GLY A 51 12.91 -3.92 12.82
C GLY A 51 13.40 -3.30 11.51
N ALA A 52 12.55 -3.31 10.49
CA ALA A 52 12.81 -2.74 9.17
C ALA A 52 11.50 -2.36 8.48
N ALA A 53 11.56 -1.40 7.56
CA ALA A 53 10.48 -1.07 6.65
C ALA A 53 11.07 -0.73 5.28
N ASP A 54 10.47 -1.27 4.24
CA ASP A 54 10.80 -0.98 2.85
C ASP A 54 9.52 -0.46 2.15
N TYR A 55 9.70 0.51 1.26
CA TYR A 55 8.59 1.17 0.57
C TYR A 55 8.90 1.25 -0.93
N SER A 56 8.03 0.62 -1.72
CA SER A 56 8.05 0.70 -3.17
C SER A 56 6.88 1.55 -3.66
N PHE A 57 7.18 2.70 -4.25
CA PHE A 57 6.17 3.63 -4.78
C PHE A 57 5.98 3.37 -6.28
N ILE A 58 4.83 2.79 -6.64
CA ILE A 58 4.52 2.38 -8.02
C ILE A 58 3.61 3.42 -8.70
N LYS A 59 2.54 3.83 -8.01
CA LYS A 59 1.56 4.79 -8.53
C LYS A 59 1.14 5.76 -7.44
N GLU A 60 1.09 7.03 -7.80
CA GLU A 60 0.66 8.10 -6.91
C GLU A 60 -0.84 8.05 -6.58
N ILE A 61 -1.19 8.47 -5.37
CA ILE A 61 -2.57 8.71 -4.96
C ILE A 61 -2.82 10.22 -5.07
N PRO A 62 -3.73 10.68 -5.96
CA PRO A 62 -3.99 12.10 -6.14
C PRO A 62 -4.74 12.69 -4.94
N ILE A 63 -4.71 14.02 -4.80
CA ILE A 63 -5.53 14.74 -3.82
C ILE A 63 -7.00 14.31 -3.91
N MET A 64 -7.62 14.06 -2.74
CA MET A 64 -8.98 13.54 -2.59
C MET A 64 -9.21 12.16 -3.24
N GLY A 65 -8.13 11.45 -3.57
CA GLY A 65 -8.17 10.06 -3.99
C GLY A 65 -8.59 9.15 -2.83
N ARG A 66 -9.56 8.27 -3.09
CA ARG A 66 -9.91 7.18 -2.17
C ARG A 66 -8.98 6.02 -2.40
N TYR A 67 -8.47 5.46 -1.32
CA TYR A 67 -7.59 4.30 -1.36
C TYR A 67 -7.95 3.30 -0.27
N GLU A 68 -7.47 2.08 -0.45
CA GLU A 68 -7.62 0.96 0.48
C GLU A 68 -6.22 0.45 0.82
N ILE A 69 -5.95 0.26 2.12
CA ILE A 69 -4.75 -0.43 2.58
C ILE A 69 -5.14 -1.86 2.91
N ARG A 70 -4.49 -2.80 2.24
CA ARG A 70 -4.61 -4.24 2.45
C ARG A 70 -3.31 -4.76 3.02
N SER A 71 -3.38 -5.49 4.13
CA SER A 71 -2.17 -6.11 4.67
C SER A 71 -2.36 -7.58 4.91
N THR A 72 -1.26 -8.30 4.73
CA THR A 72 -1.16 -9.73 4.88
C THR A 72 0.15 -10.08 5.57
N ILE A 73 0.19 -11.24 6.20
CA ILE A 73 1.41 -11.80 6.76
C ILE A 73 2.22 -12.40 5.61
N GLY A 74 3.38 -11.81 5.33
CA GLY A 74 4.32 -12.33 4.33
C GLY A 74 5.16 -13.50 4.86
N GLY A 75 5.33 -13.58 6.19
CA GLY A 75 6.05 -14.66 6.85
C GLY A 75 6.35 -14.33 8.30
N TRP A 76 6.94 -15.31 8.99
CA TRP A 76 7.41 -15.19 10.36
C TRP A 76 8.76 -15.90 10.49
N ASP A 77 9.69 -15.26 11.17
CA ASP A 77 10.95 -15.84 11.61
C ASP A 77 10.94 -16.00 13.14
N HIS A 78 12.01 -16.49 13.79
CA HIS A 78 12.07 -16.73 15.23
C HIS A 78 11.63 -15.54 16.12
N LYS A 79 11.82 -14.30 15.64
CA LYS A 79 11.49 -13.07 16.39
C LYS A 79 10.57 -12.11 15.64
N TRP A 80 10.62 -12.08 14.31
CA TRP A 80 10.06 -10.99 13.51
C TRP A 80 8.87 -11.46 12.68
N LEU A 81 7.79 -10.66 12.70
CA LEU A 81 6.67 -10.80 11.78
C LEU A 81 6.89 -9.90 10.57
N CYS A 82 6.89 -10.50 9.38
CA CYS A 82 6.92 -9.75 8.13
C CYS A 82 5.48 -9.48 7.70
N VAL A 83 5.10 -8.21 7.68
CA VAL A 83 3.78 -7.76 7.20
C VAL A 83 3.96 -7.04 5.88
N VAL A 84 3.25 -7.48 4.86
CA VAL A 84 3.22 -6.86 3.54
C VAL A 84 1.94 -6.05 3.42
N SER A 85 2.07 -4.77 3.08
CA SER A 85 0.94 -3.85 2.95
C SER A 85 0.90 -3.25 1.55
N TYR A 86 -0.27 -3.34 0.92
CA TYR A 86 -0.56 -2.80 -0.39
C TYR A 86 -1.49 -1.61 -0.28
N PHE A 87 -1.10 -0.50 -0.90
CA PHE A 87 -1.98 0.65 -1.13
C PHE A 87 -2.66 0.47 -2.47
N VAL A 88 -3.98 0.33 -2.45
CA VAL A 88 -4.81 0.06 -3.63
C VAL A 88 -5.73 1.26 -3.86
N SER A 89 -5.62 1.88 -5.03
CA SER A 89 -6.57 2.88 -5.51
C SER A 89 -7.39 2.27 -6.64
N TYR A 90 -8.69 2.58 -6.68
CA TYR A 90 -9.56 2.12 -7.77
C TYR A 90 -9.76 3.27 -8.75
N PRO A 91 -9.59 3.03 -10.06
CA PRO A 91 -9.93 4.04 -11.04
C PRO A 91 -11.42 4.36 -10.92
N LYS A 92 -11.76 5.65 -10.91
CA LYS A 92 -13.14 6.06 -11.20
C LYS A 92 -13.45 5.52 -12.59
N ILE A 93 -14.54 4.76 -12.73
CA ILE A 93 -15.02 4.31 -14.04
C ILE A 93 -15.18 5.58 -14.89
N ARG A 94 -14.22 5.83 -15.79
CA ARG A 94 -14.34 6.87 -16.79
C ARG A 94 -15.47 6.41 -17.70
N GLN A 95 -16.58 7.16 -17.72
CA GLN A 95 -17.40 7.17 -18.92
C GLN A 95 -16.47 7.58 -20.07
N SER A 96 -16.31 6.69 -21.03
CA SER A 96 -15.42 6.75 -22.19
C SER A 96 -15.01 8.18 -22.62
N GLY A 97 -13.71 8.49 -22.55
CA GLY A 97 -13.16 9.73 -23.11
C GLY A 97 -11.67 9.91 -22.86
N SER A 98 -10.87 9.51 -23.85
CA SER A 98 -9.42 9.71 -24.06
C SER A 98 -8.43 8.68 -23.48
N PRO A 99 -7.52 8.13 -24.34
CA PRO A 99 -6.50 7.17 -23.94
C PRO A 99 -5.38 7.88 -23.14
N GLU A 100 -5.15 7.40 -21.93
CA GLU A 100 -4.03 7.81 -21.06
C GLU A 100 -2.75 7.11 -21.55
N GLN A 101 -1.71 7.88 -21.86
CA GLN A 101 -0.43 7.34 -22.33
C GLN A 101 0.24 6.52 -21.21
N VAL A 102 0.51 5.25 -21.51
CA VAL A 102 1.19 4.31 -20.61
C VAL A 102 2.69 4.61 -20.64
N LEU A 103 3.22 5.13 -19.53
CA LEU A 103 4.67 5.25 -19.28
C LEU A 103 5.19 3.88 -18.84
N THR A 104 5.95 3.18 -19.68
CA THR A 104 6.60 1.90 -19.33
C THR A 104 7.96 2.12 -18.65
N PRO A 105 8.15 1.83 -17.34
CA PRO A 105 9.46 1.69 -16.72
C PRO A 105 10.29 0.52 -17.29
N PRO A 106 11.63 0.54 -17.11
CA PRO A 106 12.55 -0.34 -17.81
C PRO A 106 12.58 -1.78 -17.24
N ALA A 107 12.10 -2.68 -18.10
CA ALA A 107 12.35 -4.11 -18.24
C ALA A 107 11.58 -5.13 -17.34
N PRO A 108 11.09 -6.24 -17.94
CA PRO A 108 9.96 -7.01 -17.41
C PRO A 108 10.36 -8.41 -16.88
N LEU A 109 9.53 -8.98 -16.01
CA LEU A 109 9.55 -10.42 -15.76
C LEU A 109 9.34 -11.21 -17.07
N PRO A 110 9.90 -12.43 -17.22
CA PRO A 110 9.82 -13.21 -18.45
C PRO A 110 8.38 -13.40 -18.91
N ALA A 111 8.08 -12.98 -20.15
CA ALA A 111 6.75 -13.02 -20.75
C ALA A 111 6.10 -14.43 -20.80
N ALA A 112 6.91 -15.48 -20.64
CA ALA A 112 6.46 -16.88 -20.63
C ALA A 112 5.55 -17.23 -19.44
N LEU A 113 5.48 -16.39 -18.40
CA LEU A 113 4.64 -16.63 -17.22
C LEU A 113 3.23 -16.04 -17.33
N PHE A 114 2.89 -15.35 -18.42
CA PHE A 114 1.60 -14.67 -18.56
C PHE A 114 0.73 -15.25 -19.68
N PRO A 115 -0.61 -15.33 -19.47
CA PRO A 115 -1.54 -15.80 -20.49
C PRO A 115 -1.56 -14.86 -21.71
N PRO A 116 -1.99 -15.35 -22.91
CA PRO A 116 -1.80 -14.66 -24.20
C PRO A 116 -2.44 -13.27 -24.35
N ASN A 117 -3.21 -12.80 -23.37
CA ASN A 117 -3.86 -11.49 -23.37
C ASN A 117 -3.51 -10.63 -22.14
N ALA A 118 -2.47 -11.00 -21.39
CA ALA A 118 -2.05 -10.23 -20.22
C ALA A 118 -1.32 -8.96 -20.68
N ILE A 119 -1.95 -7.81 -20.45
CA ILE A 119 -1.31 -6.52 -20.63
C ILE A 119 -0.54 -6.23 -19.33
N LEU A 120 0.79 -6.31 -19.41
CA LEU A 120 1.66 -5.92 -18.31
C LEU A 120 1.61 -4.39 -18.21
N HIS A 121 0.84 -3.89 -17.26
CA HIS A 121 0.89 -2.48 -16.89
C HIS A 121 2.14 -2.28 -16.01
N THR A 122 3.23 -1.90 -16.66
CA THR A 122 4.40 -1.28 -16.04
C THR A 122 4.07 0.13 -15.57
#